data_AF-A0A354C6N3-F1
#
_entry.id   AF-A0A354C6N3-F1
#
_cell.length_a   1.000
_cell.length_b   1.000
_cell.length_c   1.000
_cell.angle_alpha   90.00
_cell.angle_beta   90.00
_cell.angle_gamma   90.00
#
_symmetry.space_group_name_H-M   'P 1'
#
loop_
_entity.id
_entity.type
_entity.pdbx_description
1 polymer ?
#
loop_
_entity_poly.entity_id
_entity_poly.type
_entity_poly.pdbx_seq_one_letter_code
_entity_poly.pdbx_strand_id
1 'polypeptide(L)' 'MALSDKYGKVNIPKIGADEPVFILRAQDRLAEATIQIYKVLAASHGSALTKDLDKQIQSFQQWSGKKKMPD' A
#
# COMPACT_ATOMS: atom_id res chain seq x y z
N MET A 1 2.21 9.02 -12.62
CA MET A 1 1.23 9.93 -12.01
C MET A 1 1.13 9.61 -10.52
N ALA A 2 1.76 10.43 -9.69
CA ALA A 2 1.30 10.65 -8.31
C ALA A 2 0.30 11.82 -8.27
N LEU A 3 -0.58 11.89 -9.27
CA LEU A 3 -1.73 12.78 -9.34
C LEU A 3 -2.94 11.86 -9.30
N SER A 4 -3.66 11.90 -8.19
CA SER A 4 -4.93 11.19 -8.04
C SER A 4 -6.04 12.22 -8.15
N ASP A 5 -7.07 11.98 -8.95
CA ASP A 5 -8.28 12.82 -8.99
C ASP A 5 -8.91 12.99 -7.59
N LYS A 6 -8.60 12.07 -6.69
CA LYS A 6 -9.09 11.98 -5.32
C LYS A 6 -8.18 12.63 -4.27
N TYR A 7 -6.88 12.74 -4.53
CA TYR A 7 -5.88 13.23 -3.55
C TYR A 7 -5.04 14.41 -4.06
N GLY A 8 -5.25 14.85 -5.30
CA GLY A 8 -4.39 15.85 -5.94
C GLY A 8 -2.98 15.31 -6.17
N LYS A 9 -1.99 16.21 -6.12
CA LYS A 9 -0.57 15.88 -6.29
C LYS A 9 -0.03 15.31 -4.97
N VAL A 10 0.26 14.02 -4.96
CA VAL A 10 0.90 13.30 -3.86
C VAL A 10 2.41 13.33 -4.08
N ASN A 11 3.18 13.87 -3.13
CA ASN A 11 4.63 13.81 -3.21
C ASN A 11 5.12 12.50 -2.56
N ILE A 12 5.54 11.54 -3.39
CA ILE A 12 6.07 10.26 -2.94
C ILE A 12 7.59 10.29 -3.12
N PRO A 13 8.39 10.31 -2.04
CA PRO A 13 9.84 10.35 -2.15
C PRO A 13 10.36 9.18 -3.01
N LYS A 14 11.36 9.48 -3.85
CA LYS A 14 12.06 8.49 -4.70
C LYS A 14 11.21 7.87 -5.83
N ILE A 15 10.03 8.41 -6.11
CA ILE A 15 9.17 7.99 -7.22
C ILE A 15 9.12 9.11 -8.25
N GLY A 16 9.21 8.75 -9.55
CA GLY A 16 9.15 9.73 -10.64
C GLY A 16 7.80 10.45 -10.68
N ALA A 17 7.78 11.72 -11.09
CA ALA A 17 6.54 12.51 -11.17
C ALA A 17 5.45 11.81 -12.01
N ASP A 18 5.88 11.15 -13.08
CA ASP A 18 5.01 10.47 -14.05
C ASP A 18 4.91 8.96 -13.84
N GLU A 19 5.58 8.41 -12.82
CA GLU A 19 5.50 6.97 -12.49
C GLU A 19 4.11 6.62 -11.93
N PRO A 20 3.40 5.62 -12.49
CA PRO A 20 2.09 5.23 -11.99
C PRO A 20 2.21 4.59 -10.60
N VAL A 21 1.38 5.03 -9.67
CA VAL A 21 1.37 4.50 -8.29
C VAL A 21 -0.02 4.04 -7.91
N PHE A 22 -0.10 2.94 -7.18
CA PHE A 22 -1.30 2.45 -6.53
C PHE A 22 -1.22 2.70 -5.02
N ILE A 23 -2.25 3.32 -4.44
CA ILE A 23 -2.29 3.67 -3.01
C ILE A 23 -3.32 2.79 -2.31
N LEU A 24 -2.87 2.12 -1.25
CA LEU A 24 -3.73 1.39 -0.31
C LEU A 24 -3.92 2.22 0.96
N ARG A 25 -5.16 2.44 1.40
CA ARG A 25 -5.43 3.17 2.64
C ARG A 25 -5.80 2.20 3.75
N ALA A 26 -5.45 2.54 4.99
CA ALA A 26 -5.80 1.72 6.15
C ALA A 26 -7.32 1.53 6.35
N GLN A 27 -8.13 2.47 5.84
CA GLN A 27 -9.58 2.35 5.83
C GLN A 27 -10.13 1.35 4.81
N ASP A 28 -9.32 0.91 3.84
CA ASP A 28 -9.79 0.03 2.78
C ASP A 28 -9.77 -1.43 3.28
N ARG A 29 -10.94 -2.07 3.32
CA ARG A 29 -11.09 -3.46 3.82
C ARG A 29 -10.23 -4.49 3.06
N LEU A 30 -9.88 -4.19 1.81
CA LEU A 30 -9.08 -5.07 0.96
C LEU A 30 -7.57 -4.85 1.11
N ALA A 31 -7.13 -3.76 1.74
CA ALA A 31 -5.73 -3.36 1.69
C ALA A 31 -4.78 -4.36 2.38
N GLU A 32 -5.16 -4.89 3.54
CA GLU A 32 -4.34 -5.87 4.25
C GLU A 32 -4.09 -7.12 3.40
N ALA A 33 -5.16 -7.68 2.82
CA ALA A 33 -5.06 -8.85 1.95
C ALA A 33 -4.20 -8.57 0.71
N THR A 34 -4.32 -7.39 0.11
CA THR A 34 -3.47 -6.98 -1.02
C THR A 34 -1.99 -6.92 -0.63
N ILE A 35 -1.66 -6.39 0.55
CA ILE A 35 -0.27 -6.36 1.04
C ILE A 35 0.24 -7.77 1.31
N GLN A 36 -0.58 -8.68 1.84
CA GLN A 36 -0.21 -10.09 2.02
C GLN A 36 0.09 -10.78 0.69
N ILE A 37 -0.75 -10.59 -0.34
CA ILE A 37 -0.51 -11.11 -1.69
C ILE A 37 0.81 -10.56 -2.24
N TYR A 38 1.03 -9.26 -2.12
CA TYR A 38 2.27 -8.63 -2.58
C TYR A 38 3.50 -9.18 -1.85
N LYS A 39 3.40 -9.46 -0.55
CA LYS A 39 4.46 -10.11 0.23
C LYS A 39 4.81 -11.49 -0.33
N VAL A 40 3.82 -12.30 -0.69
CA VAL A 40 4.04 -13.63 -1.30
C VAL A 40 4.79 -13.49 -2.63
N LEU A 41 4.40 -12.53 -3.47
CA LEU A 41 5.08 -12.26 -4.74
C LEU A 41 6.52 -11.74 -4.55
N ALA A 42 6.74 -10.85 -3.57
CA ALA A 42 8.07 -10.35 -3.24
C ALA A 42 8.98 -11.48 -2.74
N ALA A 43 8.44 -12.39 -1.91
CA ALA A 43 9.15 -13.55 -1.40
C ALA A 43 9.55 -14.53 -2.51
N SER A 44 8.65 -14.78 -3.48
CA SER A 44 8.95 -15.70 -4.59
C SER A 44 10.07 -15.20 -5.51
N HIS A 45 10.38 -13.90 -5.47
CA HIS A 45 11.48 -13.28 -6.22
C HIS A 45 12.71 -12.96 -5.34
N GLY A 46 12.78 -13.48 -4.11
CA GLY A 46 13.93 -13.28 -3.22
C GLY A 46 14.10 -11.86 -2.70
N SER A 47 13.05 -11.03 -2.72
CA SER A 47 13.12 -9.63 -2.31
C SER A 47 13.23 -9.48 -0.79
N ALA A 48 14.19 -8.65 -0.35
CA ALA A 48 14.36 -8.27 1.05
C ALA A 48 13.19 -7.43 1.60
N LEU A 49 12.33 -6.89 0.72
CA LEU A 49 11.17 -6.07 1.07
C LEU A 49 10.15 -6.81 1.95
N THR A 50 10.15 -8.15 1.92
CA THR A 50 9.25 -9.01 2.70
C THR A 50 9.21 -8.67 4.19
N LYS A 51 10.35 -8.29 4.79
CA LYS A 51 10.45 -7.90 6.21
C LYS A 51 9.78 -6.56 6.52
N ASP A 52 9.85 -5.61 5.59
CA ASP A 52 9.20 -4.33 5.76
C ASP A 52 7.68 -4.45 5.53
N LEU A 53 7.24 -5.37 4.66
CA LEU A 53 5.81 -5.63 4.47
C LEU A 53 5.14 -6.18 5.73
N ASP A 54 5.84 -6.92 6.59
CA ASP A 54 5.29 -7.37 7.88
C ASP A 54 4.92 -6.22 8.81
N LYS A 55 5.79 -5.20 8.90
CA LYS A 55 5.51 -3.98 9.68
C LYS A 55 4.29 -3.23 9.13
N GLN A 56 4.12 -3.27 7.80
CA GLN A 56 3.04 -2.56 7.13
C GLN A 56 1.72 -3.29 7.36
N ILE A 57 1.70 -4.62 7.26
CA ILE A 57 0.53 -5.46 7.62
C ILE A 57 0.12 -5.18 9.07
N GLN A 58 1.07 -5.18 10.01
CA GLN A 58 0.79 -4.90 11.41
C GLN A 58 0.18 -3.51 11.61
N SER A 59 0.68 -2.50 10.90
CA SER A 59 0.14 -1.13 10.95
C SER A 59 -1.32 -1.06 10.47
N PHE A 60 -1.69 -1.82 9.42
CA PHE A 60 -3.07 -1.90 8.93
C PHE A 60 -4.01 -2.66 9.88
N GLN A 61 -3.48 -3.65 10.62
CA GLN A 61 -4.24 -4.40 11.61
C GLN A 61 -4.51 -3.57 12.87
N GLN A 62 -3.52 -2.78 13.31
CA GLN A 62 -3.60 -1.95 14.51
C GLN A 62 -4.35 -0.62 14.28
N TRP A 63 -4.62 -0.24 13.03
CA TRP A 63 -5.35 0.98 12.72
C TRP A 63 -6.80 0.90 13.20
N SER A 64 -7.17 1.78 14.14
CA SER A 64 -8.45 1.77 14.86
C SER A 64 -9.59 2.52 14.15
N GLY A 65 -9.33 3.09 12.98
CA GLY A 65 -10.35 3.82 12.22
C GLY A 65 -11.37 2.90 11.56
N LYS A 66 -12.49 3.50 11.09
CA LYS A 66 -13.56 2.75 10.44
C LYS A 66 -13.11 2.21 9.08
N LYS A 67 -13.05 0.88 8.95
CA LYS A 67 -12.80 0.21 7.66
C LYS A 67 -14.07 0.21 6.79
N LYS A 68 -13.91 0.48 5.49
CA LYS A 68 -14.95 0.50 4.46
C LYS A 68 -14.46 -0.16 3.16
N MET A 69 -15.39 -0.45 2.26
CA MET A 69 -15.00 -0.88 0.92
C MET A 69 -14.27 0.28 0.21
N PRO A 70 -13.21 -0.01 -0.57
CA PRO A 70 -12.61 1.00 -1.43
C PRO A 70 -13.67 1.54 -2.39
N ASP A 71 -13.63 2.85 -2.60
CA ASP A 71 -14.43 3.62 -3.54
C ASP A 71 -13.66 3.88 -4.84
#